data_AF-A0A3C1SNS0-F1
#
_entry.id   AF-A0A3C1SNS0-F1
#
_cell.length_a   1.000
_cell.length_b   1.000
_cell.length_c   1.000
_cell.angle_alpha   90.00
_cell.angle_beta   90.00
_cell.angle_gamma   90.00
#
_symmetry.space_group_name_H-M   'P 1'
#
loop_
_entity.id
_entity.type
_entity.pdbx_description
1 polymer ?
#
loop_
_entity_poly.entity_id
_entity_poly.type
_entity_poly.pdbx_seq_one_letter_code
_entity_poly.pdbx_strand_id
1 'polypeptide(L)' 'GRVSGILLDLGVSSPQLDDPVRGFSFLRDGALDMRMDPTGGGSAAAWLAKVSEKELEQVLVEFGEERFHRRVARAIAAA' A
#
# COMPACT_ATOMS: atom_id res chain seq x y z
N GLY A 1 -8.32 32.01 -11.13
CA GLY A 1 -7.90 31.62 -12.50
C GLY A 1 -9.00 30.81 -13.13
N ARG A 2 -9.16 30.86 -14.46
CA ARG A 2 -10.10 29.99 -15.21
C ARG A 2 -9.28 28.89 -15.89
N VAL A 3 -9.68 27.64 -15.70
CA VAL A 3 -9.11 26.45 -16.36
C VAL A 3 -10.14 25.86 -17.31
N SER A 4 -9.69 25.39 -18.47
CA SER A 4 -10.55 24.83 -19.52
C SER A 4 -10.85 23.34 -19.34
N GLY A 5 -10.17 22.66 -18.42
CA GLY A 5 -10.35 21.24 -18.13
C GLY A 5 -9.37 20.76 -17.07
N ILE A 6 -9.73 19.65 -16.42
CA ILE A 6 -8.91 18.95 -15.43
C ILE A 6 -9.00 17.46 -15.77
N LEU A 7 -7.83 16.81 -15.83
CA LEU A 7 -7.71 15.36 -15.97
C LEU A 7 -6.97 14.82 -14.74
N LEU A 8 -7.46 13.71 -14.21
CA LEU A 8 -6.82 12.97 -13.13
C LEU A 8 -6.63 11.53 -13.61
N ASP A 9 -5.37 11.13 -13.75
CA ASP A 9 -4.99 9.74 -13.95
C ASP A 9 -4.55 9.19 -12.60
N LEU A 10 -5.34 8.27 -12.04
CA LEU A 10 -5.21 7.80 -10.68
C LEU A 10 -4.60 6.40 -10.67
N GLY A 11 -3.58 6.21 -9.84
CA GLY A 11 -2.92 4.93 -9.67
C GLY A 11 -1.43 5.09 -9.39
N VAL A 12 -0.71 3.97 -9.56
CA VAL A 12 0.74 3.93 -9.50
C VAL A 12 1.33 4.12 -10.91
N SER A 13 2.49 4.77 -10.97
CA SER A 13 3.28 4.94 -12.19
C SER A 13 4.26 3.79 -12.41
N SER A 14 4.71 3.58 -13.65
CA SER A 14 5.71 2.54 -13.96
C SER A 14 6.98 2.64 -13.10
N PRO A 15 7.59 3.84 -12.89
CA PRO A 15 8.75 3.96 -12.01
C PRO A 15 8.49 3.49 -10.57
N GLN A 16 7.26 3.59 -10.06
CA GLN A 16 6.92 3.10 -8.72
C GLN A 16 6.85 1.57 -8.66
N LEU A 17 6.45 0.92 -9.75
CA LEU A 17 6.40 -0.54 -9.86
C LEU A 17 7.74 -1.15 -10.27
N ASP A 18 8.52 -0.45 -11.10
CA ASP A 18 9.78 -0.95 -11.66
C ASP A 18 10.96 -0.78 -10.71
N ASP A 19 10.98 0.25 -9.87
CA ASP A 19 12.04 0.45 -8.88
C ASP A 19 11.73 -0.34 -7.59
N PRO A 20 12.52 -1.40 -7.27
CA PRO A 20 12.27 -2.22 -6.08
C PRO A 20 12.36 -1.42 -4.78
N VAL A 21 13.16 -0.35 -4.74
CA VAL A 21 13.33 0.49 -3.53
C VAL A 21 12.02 1.18 -3.14
N ARG A 22 11.09 1.37 -4.09
CA ARG A 22 9.77 1.97 -3.85
C ARG A 22 8.80 1.02 -3.14
N GLY A 23 9.04 -0.29 -3.19
CA GLY A 23 8.29 -1.27 -2.41
C GLY A 23 6.86 -1.55 -2.88
N PHE A 24 6.45 -1.09 -4.08
CA PHE A 24 5.10 -1.38 -4.61
C PHE A 24 4.99 -2.76 -5.28
N SER A 25 6.12 -3.33 -5.71
CA SER A 25 6.16 -4.61 -6.42
C SER A 25 6.37 -5.78 -5.44
N PHE A 26 5.61 -6.86 -5.63
CA PHE A 26 5.82 -8.14 -4.97
C PHE A 26 6.78 -9.07 -5.75
N LEU A 27 7.18 -8.69 -6.97
CA LEU A 27 8.03 -9.51 -7.84
C LEU A 27 9.52 -9.31 -7.60
N ARG A 28 9.91 -8.17 -7.04
CA ARG A 28 11.30 -7.79 -6.78
C ARG A 28 11.45 -7.44 -5.31
N ASP A 29 12.48 -7.95 -4.67
CA ASP A 29 12.75 -7.67 -3.26
C ASP A 29 13.19 -6.22 -3.05
N GLY A 30 12.72 -5.61 -1.97
CA GLY A 30 12.90 -4.19 -1.68
C GLY A 30 12.26 -3.78 -0.36
N ALA A 31 12.61 -2.58 0.12
CA ALA A 31 12.01 -2.06 1.35
C ALA A 31 10.49 -1.94 1.19
N LEU A 32 9.72 -2.43 2.16
CA LEU A 32 8.26 -2.34 2.18
C LEU A 32 7.83 -0.90 2.55
N ASP A 33 8.05 0.03 1.61
CA ASP A 33 7.74 1.45 1.74
C ASP A 33 6.32 1.76 1.26
N MET A 34 6.05 1.63 -0.04
CA MET A 34 4.76 1.88 -0.71
C MET A 34 4.24 3.33 -0.64
N ARG A 35 5.03 4.30 -0.18
CA ARG A 35 4.60 5.72 -0.21
C ARG A 35 4.72 6.30 -1.61
N MET A 36 3.66 7.01 -2.03
CA MET A 36 3.67 7.83 -3.24
C MET A 36 4.68 8.98 -3.10
N ASP A 37 4.63 9.68 -1.98
CA ASP A 37 5.61 10.68 -1.53
C ASP A 37 6.47 10.10 -0.38
N PRO A 38 7.75 9.76 -0.64
CA PRO A 38 8.63 9.18 0.37
C PRO A 38 9.09 10.19 1.46
N THR A 39 8.80 11.48 1.29
CA THR A 39 9.28 12.52 2.21
C THR A 39 8.37 12.75 3.40
N GLY A 40 7.15 12.19 3.40
CA GLY A 40 6.18 12.29 4.47
C GLY A 40 5.53 10.95 4.85
N GLY A 41 4.73 10.95 5.92
CA GLY A 41 3.95 9.78 6.36
C GLY A 41 4.77 8.58 6.87
N GLY A 42 4.07 7.49 7.20
CA GLY A 42 4.68 6.22 7.59
C GLY A 42 4.72 5.24 6.41
N SER A 43 5.76 4.41 6.35
CA SER A 43 5.83 3.31 5.38
C SER A 43 4.80 2.22 5.68
N ALA A 44 4.49 1.39 4.68
CA ALA A 44 3.68 0.19 4.86
C ALA A 44 4.27 -0.73 5.96
N ALA A 45 5.59 -0.93 5.98
CA ALA A 45 6.26 -1.68 7.05
C ALA A 45 6.00 -1.08 8.44
N ALA A 46 6.14 0.24 8.59
CA ALA A 46 5.95 0.90 9.88
C ALA A 46 4.48 0.86 10.35
N TRP A 47 3.53 0.85 9.41
CA TRP A 47 2.11 0.70 9.70
C TRP A 47 1.77 -0.74 10.09
N LEU A 48 2.23 -1.74 9.33
CA LEU A 48 2.02 -3.16 9.62
C LEU A 48 2.57 -3.56 10.99
N ALA A 49 3.69 -2.97 11.42
CA ALA A 49 4.26 -3.19 12.75
C ALA A 49 3.39 -2.70 13.92
N LYS A 50 2.33 -1.92 13.66
CA LYS A 50 1.50 -1.27 14.70
C LYS A 50 0.01 -1.53 14.55
N VAL A 51 -0.46 -1.84 13.35
CA VAL A 51 -1.88 -2.06 13.05
C VAL A 51 -2.40 -3.26 13.83
N SER A 52 -3.63 -3.17 14.33
CA SER A 52 -4.29 -4.33 14.93
C SER A 52 -4.72 -5.34 13.87
N GLU A 53 -4.79 -6.63 14.19
CA GLU A 53 -5.31 -7.67 13.26
C GLU A 53 -6.70 -7.30 12.72
N LYS A 54 -7.57 -6.74 13.57
CA LYS A 54 -8.92 -6.31 13.18
C LYS A 54 -8.91 -5.15 12.19
N GLU A 55 -8.04 -4.17 12.39
CA GLU A 55 -7.92 -3.03 11.47
C GLU A 55 -7.29 -3.46 10.14
N LEU A 56 -6.31 -4.35 10.18
CA LEU A 56 -5.75 -4.96 8.97
C LEU A 56 -6.79 -5.79 8.20
N GLU A 57 -7.63 -6.56 8.91
CA GLU A 57 -8.77 -7.27 8.33
C GLU A 57 -9.70 -6.30 7.58
N GLN A 58 -10.02 -5.15 8.19
CA GLN A 58 -10.89 -4.14 7.58
C GLN A 58 -10.26 -3.54 6.31
N VAL A 59 -8.99 -3.15 6.36
CA VAL A 59 -8.26 -2.60 5.21
C VAL A 59 -8.23 -3.59 4.05
N LEU A 60 -8.00 -4.89 4.32
CA LEU A 60 -7.97 -5.93 3.30
C LEU A 60 -9.33 -6.16 2.64
N VAL A 61 -10.44 -6.01 3.38
CA VAL A 61 -11.80 -6.09 2.81
C VAL A 61 -12.13 -4.84 2.01
N GLU A 62 -11.95 -3.67 2.60
CA GLU A 62 -12.44 -2.40 2.05
C GLU A 62 -11.64 -1.95 0.84
N PHE A 63 -10.30 -2.07 0.89
CA PHE A 63 -9.42 -1.59 -0.18
C PHE A 63 -8.84 -2.73 -1.03
N GLY A 64 -8.79 -3.95 -0.50
CA GLY A 64 -8.25 -5.11 -1.20
C GLY A 64 -9.31 -6.02 -1.84
N GLU A 65 -10.58 -5.85 -1.49
CA GLU A 65 -11.68 -6.77 -1.88
C GLU A 65 -11.33 -8.25 -1.61
N GLU A 66 -10.48 -8.52 -0.59
CA GLU A 66 -9.84 -9.80 -0.38
C GLU A 66 -10.76 -10.80 0.33
N ARG A 67 -11.10 -11.90 -0.35
CA ARG A 67 -11.97 -12.97 0.18
C ARG A 67 -11.40 -13.65 1.42
N PHE A 68 -10.08 -13.77 1.53
CA PHE A 68 -9.38 -14.43 2.63
C PHE A 68 -8.84 -13.44 3.67
N HIS A 69 -9.40 -12.23 3.74
CA HIS A 69 -8.93 -11.12 4.57
C HIS A 69 -8.57 -11.53 6.01
N ARG A 70 -9.43 -12.31 6.69
CA ARG A 70 -9.16 -12.84 8.05
C ARG A 70 -7.90 -13.70 8.13
N ARG A 71 -7.74 -14.62 7.18
CA ARG A 71 -6.59 -15.54 7.16
C ARG A 71 -5.30 -14.78 6.88
N VAL A 72 -5.35 -13.81 5.96
CA VAL A 72 -4.20 -12.98 5.60
C VAL A 72 -3.82 -12.07 6.76
N ALA A 73 -4.77 -11.35 7.36
CA ALA A 73 -4.53 -10.47 8.51
C ALA A 73 -3.90 -11.24 9.69
N ARG A 74 -4.46 -12.41 10.02
CA ARG A 74 -3.91 -13.27 11.07
C ARG A 74 -2.49 -13.75 10.78
N ALA A 75 -2.21 -14.12 9.53
CA ALA A 75 -0.88 -14.56 9.14
C ALA A 75 0.15 -13.43 9.25
N ILE A 76 -0.23 -12.21 8.86
CA ILE A 76 0.62 -11.03 8.98
C ILE A 76 0.84 -10.63 10.45
N ALA A 77 -0.21 -10.66 11.28
CA ALA A 77 -0.11 -10.32 12.70
C ALA A 77 0.74 -11.32 13.53
N ALA A 78 0.94 -12.53 13.01
CA ALA A 78 1.74 -13.58 13.64
C ALA A 78 3.20 -13.64 13.13
N ALA A 79 3.55 -12.85 12.13
CA ALA A 79 4.89 -12.77 11.54
C ALA A 79 5.80 -11.81 12.33
#